data_AF-A0A7Y5Q3W8-F1
#
_entry.id   AF-A0A7Y5Q3W8-F1
#
_cell.length_a   1.000
_cell.length_b   1.000
_cell.length_c   1.000
_cell.angle_alpha   90.00
_cell.angle_beta   90.00
_cell.angle_gamma   90.00
#
_symmetry.space_group_name_H-M   'P 1'
#
loop_
_entity.id
_entity.type
_entity.pdbx_description
1 polymer ?
#
loop_
_entity_poly.entity_id
_entity_poly.type
_entity_poly.pdbx_seq_one_letter_code
_entity_poly.pdbx_strand_id
1 'polypeptide(L)'
;VARWVAESDRPGADLELEQKILWDANALDLHGAMFVVRGLSYAGVQGIPPEVLAAVFGAVEGTHRQWSEAAHFETTRRWLRARAATESEFLRRLAEEL
;
A
#
# COMPACT_ATOMS: atom_id res chain seq x y z
N VAL A 1 6.71 -9.30 1.44
CA VAL A 1 5.56 -8.37 1.54
C VAL A 1 5.01 -8.28 2.96
N ALA A 2 4.47 -9.35 3.55
CA ALA A 2 3.95 -9.34 4.94
C ALA A 2 4.95 -8.82 5.99
N ARG A 3 6.24 -9.19 5.88
CA ARG A 3 7.29 -8.69 6.78
C ARG A 3 7.57 -7.18 6.61
N TRP A 4 7.47 -6.65 5.39
CA TRP A 4 7.74 -5.25 5.09
C TRP A 4 6.55 -4.34 5.48
N VAL A 5 5.33 -4.89 5.34
CA VAL A 5 4.10 -4.33 5.88
C VAL A 5 4.10 -4.34 7.42
N ALA A 6 4.59 -5.41 8.05
CA ALA A 6 4.68 -5.54 9.50
C ALA A 6 5.79 -4.68 10.14
N GLU A 7 6.89 -4.43 9.43
CA GLU A 7 7.95 -3.52 9.90
C GLU A 7 7.57 -2.03 9.74
N SER A 8 6.45 -1.74 9.07
CA SER A 8 5.86 -0.40 8.94
C SER A 8 4.77 -0.18 9.99
N ASP A 9 5.00 -0.68 11.21
CA ASP A 9 4.16 -0.39 12.37
C ASP A 9 3.94 1.11 12.48
N ARG A 10 2.67 1.51 12.57
CA ARG A 10 2.24 2.90 12.70
C ARG A 10 3.10 3.60 13.74
N PRO A 11 3.98 4.54 13.38
CA PRO A 11 4.75 5.23 14.38
C PRO A 11 3.78 6.09 15.19
N GLY A 12 3.97 6.07 16.51
CA GLY A 12 3.08 6.73 17.46
C GLY A 12 2.92 8.23 17.18
N ALA A 13 1.93 8.84 17.83
CA ALA A 13 1.72 10.28 17.79
C ALA A 13 2.96 11.11 18.23
N ASP A 14 3.86 10.46 18.97
CA ASP A 14 5.06 11.01 19.61
C ASP A 14 6.30 11.10 18.69
N LEU A 15 6.10 11.11 17.36
CA LEU A 15 7.17 11.42 16.42
C LEU A 15 7.46 12.92 16.32
N GLU A 16 8.73 13.25 16.06
CA GLU A 16 9.13 14.58 15.60
C GLU A 16 8.54 14.90 14.21
N LEU A 17 8.45 16.18 13.88
CA LEU A 17 7.81 16.65 12.65
C LEU A 17 8.44 16.02 11.40
N GLU A 18 9.76 15.96 11.33
CA GLU A 18 10.52 15.40 10.21
C GLU A 18 10.25 13.91 10.03
N GLN A 19 10.12 13.18 11.13
CA GLN A 19 9.81 11.74 11.10
C GLN A 19 8.38 11.50 10.59
N LYS A 20 7.42 12.36 10.97
CA LYS A 20 6.05 12.32 10.44
C LYS A 20 6.03 12.56 8.93
N ILE A 21 6.83 13.51 8.44
CA ILE A 21 6.95 13.80 7.00
C ILE A 21 7.52 12.59 6.26
N LEU A 22 8.59 12.00 6.77
CA LEU A 22 9.22 10.83 6.15
C LEU A 22 8.26 9.63 6.12
N TRP A 23 7.51 9.41 7.19
CA TRP A 23 6.52 8.32 7.23
C TRP A 23 5.40 8.55 6.21
N ASP A 24 4.81 9.74 6.16
CA ASP A 24 3.75 10.09 5.20
C ASP A 24 4.25 9.97 3.75
N ALA A 25 5.49 10.38 3.48
CA ALA A 25 6.11 10.25 2.16
C ALA A 25 6.32 8.77 1.78
N ASN A 26 6.77 7.93 2.72
CA ASN A 26 6.88 6.49 2.51
C ASN A 26 5.50 5.88 2.22
N ALA A 27 4.49 6.18 3.03
CA ALA A 27 3.13 5.68 2.82
C ALA A 27 2.59 6.02 1.42
N LEU A 28 2.86 7.23 0.91
CA LEU A 28 2.46 7.64 -0.44
C LEU A 28 3.10 6.76 -1.51
N ASP A 29 4.39 6.48 -1.39
CA ASP A 29 5.14 5.65 -2.33
C ASP A 29 4.66 4.18 -2.35
N LEU A 30 4.11 3.74 -1.23
CA LEU A 30 3.53 2.40 -1.04
C LEU A 30 2.05 2.31 -1.45
N HIS A 31 1.48 3.32 -2.09
CA HIS A 31 0.11 3.29 -2.59
C HIS A 31 0.01 3.55 -4.09
N GLY A 32 -1.07 3.06 -4.70
CA GLY A 32 -1.41 3.36 -6.09
C GLY A 32 -0.58 2.56 -7.09
N ALA A 33 -0.38 3.13 -8.27
CA ALA A 33 0.27 2.43 -9.39
C ALA A 33 1.69 1.91 -9.06
N MET A 34 2.46 2.68 -8.28
CA MET A 34 3.82 2.27 -7.91
C MET A 34 3.84 1.03 -7.01
N PHE A 35 2.87 0.90 -6.11
CA PHE A 35 2.71 -0.30 -5.31
C PHE A 35 2.34 -1.50 -6.18
N VAL A 36 1.36 -1.33 -7.08
CA VAL A 36 0.94 -2.40 -8.00
C VAL A 36 2.12 -2.95 -8.80
N VAL A 37 2.89 -2.05 -9.44
CA VAL A 37 4.07 -2.44 -10.25
C VAL A 37 5.12 -3.15 -9.39
N ARG A 38 5.41 -2.65 -8.19
CA ARG A 38 6.36 -3.30 -7.27
C ARG A 38 5.87 -4.66 -6.80
N GLY A 39 4.58 -4.77 -6.47
CA GLY A 39 3.96 -6.02 -6.03
C GLY A 39 4.02 -7.09 -7.11
N LEU A 40 3.67 -6.74 -8.36
CA LEU A 40 3.75 -7.66 -9.50
C LEU A 40 5.20 -8.04 -9.82
N SER A 41 6.12 -7.07 -9.77
CA SER A 41 7.55 -7.34 -10.00
C SER A 41 8.12 -8.29 -8.94
N TYR A 42 7.79 -8.06 -7.67
CA TYR A 42 8.17 -8.95 -6.57
C TYR A 42 7.57 -10.34 -6.75
N ALA A 43 6.30 -10.44 -7.12
CA ALA A 43 5.64 -11.71 -7.37
C ALA A 43 6.34 -12.51 -8.47
N GLY A 44 6.70 -11.86 -9.59
CA GLY A 44 7.48 -12.48 -10.66
C GLY A 44 8.84 -13.00 -10.19
N VAL A 45 9.58 -12.22 -9.40
CA VAL A 45 10.89 -12.64 -8.84
C VAL A 45 10.75 -13.82 -7.89
N GLN A 46 9.67 -13.87 -7.10
CA GLN A 46 9.42 -14.95 -6.15
C GLN A 46 8.75 -16.18 -6.78
N GLY A 47 8.43 -16.15 -8.08
CA GLY A 47 7.68 -17.22 -8.73
C GLY A 47 6.27 -17.41 -8.17
N ILE A 48 5.66 -16.33 -7.68
CA ILE A 48 4.28 -16.35 -7.18
C ILE A 48 3.33 -16.52 -8.37
N PRO A 49 2.47 -17.55 -8.37
CA PRO A 49 1.53 -17.78 -9.47
C PRO A 49 0.52 -16.63 -9.64
N PRO A 50 0.06 -16.32 -10.86
CA PRO A 50 -0.99 -15.33 -11.10
C PRO A 50 -2.26 -15.57 -10.27
N GLU A 51 -2.70 -16.83 -10.15
CA GLU A 51 -3.92 -17.22 -9.46
C GLU A 51 -3.97 -16.87 -7.97
N VAL A 52 -2.82 -16.65 -7.33
CA VAL A 52 -2.75 -16.22 -5.93
C VAL A 52 -2.51 -14.71 -5.77
N LEU A 53 -2.31 -13.97 -6.86
CA LEU A 53 -2.09 -12.51 -6.83
C LEU A 53 -3.29 -11.78 -6.24
N ALA A 54 -4.51 -12.14 -6.64
CA ALA A 54 -5.73 -11.51 -6.13
C ALA A 54 -5.84 -11.61 -4.60
N ALA A 55 -5.51 -12.78 -4.03
CA ALA A 55 -5.51 -12.98 -2.58
C ALA A 55 -4.39 -12.18 -1.88
N VAL A 56 -3.19 -12.16 -2.47
CA VAL A 56 -2.05 -11.39 -1.94
C VAL A 56 -2.36 -9.89 -1.93
N PHE A 57 -2.95 -9.36 -3.00
CA PHE A 57 -3.30 -7.95 -3.10
C PHE A 57 -4.51 -7.57 -2.23
N GLY A 58 -5.52 -8.45 -2.12
CA GLY A 58 -6.65 -8.24 -1.21
C GLY A 58 -6.22 -8.16 0.26
N ALA A 59 -5.20 -8.93 0.67
CA ALA A 59 -4.63 -8.82 2.02
C ALA A 59 -3.94 -7.46 2.27
N VAL A 60 -3.45 -6.80 1.21
CA VAL A 60 -2.78 -5.50 1.33
C VAL A 60 -3.76 -4.34 1.39
N GLU A 61 -4.96 -4.45 0.81
CA GLU A 61 -5.97 -3.39 0.83
C GLU A 61 -6.36 -2.97 2.27
N GLY A 62 -6.47 -3.95 3.19
CA GLY A 62 -6.73 -3.67 4.61
C GLY A 62 -5.61 -2.87 5.28
N THR A 63 -4.35 -3.17 4.93
CA THR A 63 -3.18 -2.44 5.42
C THR A 63 -3.15 -1.01 4.87
N HIS A 64 -3.40 -0.84 3.57
CA HIS A 64 -3.39 0.45 2.90
C HIS A 64 -4.47 1.40 3.43
N ARG A 65 -5.65 0.86 3.75
CA ARG A 65 -6.69 1.62 4.44
C ARG A 65 -6.22 2.13 5.80
N GLN A 66 -5.60 1.27 6.60
CA GLN A 66 -5.06 1.66 7.91
C GLN A 66 -4.00 2.76 7.77
N TRP A 67 -3.12 2.68 6.77
CA TRP A 67 -2.10 3.72 6.53
C TRP A 67 -2.70 5.03 6.04
N SER A 68 -3.72 4.97 5.19
CA SER A 68 -4.49 6.14 4.74
C SER A 68 -5.15 6.88 5.90
N GLU A 69 -5.63 6.16 6.91
CA GLU A 69 -6.19 6.75 8.13
C GLU A 69 -5.11 7.20 9.12
N ALA A 70 -3.96 6.53 9.12
CA ALA A 70 -2.86 6.79 10.03
C ALA A 70 -1.96 7.97 9.63
N ALA A 71 -1.97 8.39 8.36
CA ALA A 71 -1.16 9.51 7.88
C ALA A 71 -1.34 10.77 8.73
N HIS A 72 -0.21 11.42 9.01
CA HIS A 72 -0.13 12.54 9.95
C HIS A 72 -0.69 13.82 9.34
N PHE A 73 -0.49 14.05 8.03
CA PHE A 73 -0.94 15.25 7.34
C PHE A 73 -2.22 15.02 6.52
N GLU A 74 -3.17 15.95 6.58
CA GLU A 74 -4.42 15.85 5.84
C GLU A 74 -4.20 15.82 4.31
N THR A 75 -3.19 16.53 3.83
CA THR A 75 -2.78 16.50 2.43
C THR A 75 -2.37 15.09 2.01
N THR A 76 -1.55 14.40 2.82
CA THR A 76 -1.17 13.01 2.60
C THR A 76 -2.39 12.09 2.62
N ARG A 77 -3.26 12.21 3.63
CA ARG A 77 -4.49 11.40 3.71
C ARG A 77 -5.35 11.52 2.46
N ARG A 78 -5.51 12.74 1.93
CA ARG A 78 -6.24 12.97 0.66
C ARG A 78 -5.58 12.26 -0.52
N TRP A 79 -4.26 12.33 -0.65
CA TRP A 79 -3.53 11.65 -1.71
C TRP A 79 -3.56 10.13 -1.59
N LEU A 80 -3.40 9.60 -0.38
CA LEU A 80 -3.49 8.16 -0.12
C LEU A 80 -4.86 7.60 -0.49
N ARG A 81 -5.95 8.29 -0.10
CA ARG A 81 -7.32 7.90 -0.49
C ARG A 81 -7.50 7.88 -2.02
N ALA A 82 -6.99 8.88 -2.72
CA ALA A 82 -7.07 8.92 -4.18
C ALA A 82 -6.27 7.77 -4.84
N ARG A 83 -5.06 7.49 -4.35
CA ARG A 83 -4.21 6.39 -4.84
C ARG A 83 -4.82 5.01 -4.55
N ALA A 84 -5.36 4.82 -3.35
CA ALA A 84 -6.05 3.59 -2.95
C ALA A 84 -7.24 3.29 -3.86
N ALA A 85 -8.04 4.30 -4.25
CA ALA A 85 -9.15 4.10 -5.17
C ALA A 85 -8.71 3.59 -6.55
N THR A 86 -7.62 4.14 -7.09
CA THR A 86 -7.03 3.66 -8.36
C THR A 86 -6.48 2.24 -8.25
N GLU A 87 -5.81 1.95 -7.13
CA GLU A 87 -5.27 0.63 -6.83
C GLU A 87 -6.36 -0.44 -6.70
N SER A 88 -7.38 -0.22 -5.86
CA SER A 88 -8.49 -1.15 -5.68
C SER A 88 -9.21 -1.43 -7.00
N GLU A 89 -9.43 -0.42 -7.84
CA GLU A 89 -10.06 -0.63 -9.15
C GLU A 89 -9.21 -1.48 -10.08
N PHE A 90 -7.89 -1.26 -10.13
CA PHE A 90 -6.98 -2.09 -10.92
C PHE A 90 -7.00 -3.54 -10.43
N LEU A 91 -6.87 -3.75 -9.12
CA LEU A 91 -6.82 -5.09 -8.52
C LEU A 91 -8.12 -5.86 -8.71
N ARG A 92 -9.27 -5.17 -8.60
CA ARG A 92 -10.58 -5.74 -8.89
C ARG A 92 -10.67 -6.26 -10.32
N ARG A 93 -10.27 -5.45 -11.32
CA ARG A 93 -10.26 -5.87 -12.73
C ARG A 93 -9.29 -7.00 -12.99
N LEU A 94 -8.09 -6.94 -12.41
CA LEU A 94 -7.10 -8.02 -12.53
C LEU A 94 -7.67 -9.35 -12.02
N ALA A 95 -8.40 -9.34 -10.90
CA ALA A 95 -9.05 -10.54 -10.37
C ALA A 95 -10.22 -11.06 -11.24
N GLU A 96 -10.81 -10.23 -12.09
CA GLU A 96 -11.86 -10.63 -13.04
C GLU A 96 -11.27 -11.24 -14.33
N GLU A 97 -10.02 -10.93 -14.65
CA GLU A 97 -9.32 -11.40 -15.85
C GLU A 97 -8.48 -12.68 -15.63
N LEU A 98 -8.22 -13.04 -14.37
CA LEU A 98 -7.47 -14.24 -13.95
C LEU A 98 -8.41 -15.40 -13.60
#